data_AF-A0A1M6R505-F1
#
_entry.id   AF-A0A1M6R505-F1
#
_cell.length_a   1.000
_cell.length_b   1.000
_cell.length_c   1.000
_cell.angle_alpha   90.00
_cell.angle_beta   90.00
_cell.angle_gamma   90.00
#
_symmetry.space_group_name_H-M   'P 1'
#
loop_
_entity.id
_entity.type
_entity.pdbx_description
1 polymer ?
#
loop_
_entity_poly.entity_id
_entity_poly.type
_entity_poly.pdbx_seq_one_letter_code
_entity_poly.pdbx_strand_id
1 'polypeptide(L)'
;MGVKHLSRENPGLCPLSVAARQNRSSFEILSIVKEIRDHLLSQTEKGRTIISLYASCSPALVKAVLLDGRFRSTVLDGLARLKPAIVGIRATLGSGDRDYVFTEADANTVAFLMDITIAKLPKGLATQAKALEQELHLYDMPGKTVAEYLRAVKLL
;
A
#
# COMPACT_ATOMS: atom_id res chain seq x y z
N MET A 1 40.80 22.12 4.15
CA MET A 1 39.89 21.83 5.28
C MET A 1 38.48 22.16 4.80
N GLY A 2 37.74 21.25 4.19
CA GLY A 2 37.15 20.08 4.84
C GLY A 2 35.67 20.36 5.16
N VAL A 3 34.88 20.77 4.16
CA VAL A 3 33.43 20.94 4.31
C VAL A 3 32.85 19.53 4.43
N LYS A 4 32.57 19.11 5.67
CA LYS A 4 31.88 17.87 5.96
C LYS A 4 30.53 17.89 5.26
N HIS A 5 30.35 16.94 4.36
CA HIS A 5 29.07 16.50 3.82
C HIS A 5 28.01 16.48 4.93
N LEU A 6 27.09 17.44 4.89
CA LEU A 6 25.79 17.30 5.50
C LEU A 6 24.76 17.25 4.37
N SER A 7 23.87 16.26 4.48
CA SER A 7 22.72 15.98 3.62
C SER A 7 22.95 15.04 2.43
N ARG A 8 23.48 13.85 2.71
CA ARG A 8 23.09 12.59 2.03
C ARG A 8 22.31 11.73 3.03
N GLU A 9 21.04 12.05 3.28
CA GLU A 9 20.07 11.18 3.98
C GLU A 9 18.69 11.89 4.04
N ASN A 10 17.94 11.91 2.93
CA ASN A 10 16.46 11.90 2.90
C ASN A 10 15.94 12.08 1.46
N PRO A 11 16.01 11.05 0.61
CA PRO A 11 15.25 11.07 -0.63
C PRO A 11 13.76 10.83 -0.29
N GLY A 12 12.95 11.89 -0.30
CA GLY A 12 11.50 11.81 -0.48
C GLY A 12 10.69 11.11 0.62
N LEU A 13 10.51 11.76 1.78
CA LEU A 13 9.39 11.36 2.64
C LEU A 13 8.07 11.72 1.95
N CYS A 14 7.29 10.69 1.62
CA CYS A 14 5.89 10.85 1.24
C CYS A 14 5.17 11.65 2.36
N PRO A 15 4.30 12.62 2.03
CA PRO A 15 3.49 13.36 3.00
C PRO A 15 2.76 12.49 4.00
N LEU A 16 2.34 11.29 3.60
CA LEU A 16 1.73 10.31 4.51
C LEU A 16 2.73 9.81 5.56
N SER A 17 3.97 9.55 5.16
CA SER A 17 5.06 9.20 6.09
C SER A 17 5.38 10.35 7.05
N VAL A 18 5.35 11.59 6.58
CA VAL A 18 5.52 12.78 7.44
C VAL A 18 4.37 12.89 8.44
N ALA A 19 3.13 12.75 7.98
CA ALA A 19 1.94 12.79 8.84
C ALA A 19 1.93 11.65 9.87
N ALA A 20 2.44 10.48 9.49
CA ALA A 20 2.55 9.33 10.37
C ALA A 20 3.72 9.41 11.37
N ARG A 21 4.65 10.37 11.26
CA ARG A 21 5.86 10.42 12.12
C ARG A 21 5.56 10.47 13.62
N GLN A 22 4.47 11.12 14.00
CA GLN A 22 4.04 11.22 15.41
C GLN A 22 3.32 9.94 15.89
N ASN A 23 2.96 9.03 14.98
CA ASN A 23 2.37 7.73 15.27
C ASN A 23 3.30 6.60 14.81
N ARG A 24 4.10 6.08 15.76
CA ARG A 24 5.10 5.04 15.49
C ARG A 24 4.53 3.82 14.76
N SER A 25 3.29 3.43 15.07
CA SER A 25 2.63 2.28 14.43
C SER A 25 2.34 2.55 12.95
N SER A 26 1.79 3.73 12.62
CA SER A 26 1.52 4.11 11.23
C SER A 26 2.81 4.28 10.41
N PHE A 27 3.88 4.83 11.01
CA PHE A 27 5.17 4.98 10.34
C PHE A 27 5.83 3.62 10.02
N GLU A 28 5.75 2.67 10.95
CA GLU A 28 6.23 1.30 10.75
C GLU A 28 5.48 0.61 9.61
N ILE A 29 4.14 0.72 9.56
CA ILE A 29 3.33 0.14 8.48
C ILE A 29 3.75 0.70 7.11
N LEU A 30 3.98 2.01 7.00
CA LEU A 30 4.40 2.63 5.73
C LEU A 30 5.79 2.14 5.28
N SER A 31 6.67 1.81 6.23
CA SER A 31 7.97 1.23 5.93
C SER A 31 7.83 -0.20 5.40
N ILE A 32 6.93 -0.99 5.98
CA ILE A 32 6.62 -2.35 5.51
C ILE A 32 5.98 -2.32 4.12
N VAL A 33 5.04 -1.41 3.86
CA VAL A 33 4.41 -1.24 2.54
C VAL A 33 5.45 -0.89 1.48
N LYS A 34 6.44 -0.05 1.82
CA LYS A 34 7.56 0.26 0.94
C LYS A 34 8.39 -1.00 0.63
N GLU A 35 8.67 -1.83 1.62
CA GLU A 35 9.41 -3.08 1.45
C GLU A 35 8.65 -4.07 0.55
N ILE A 36 7.34 -4.24 0.75
CA ILE A 36 6.46 -5.05 -0.11
C ILE A 36 6.51 -4.54 -1.56
N ARG A 37 6.42 -3.23 -1.76
CA ARG A 37 6.52 -2.63 -3.09
C ARG A 37 7.87 -2.93 -3.74
N ASP A 38 8.96 -2.74 -3.01
CA ASP A 38 10.31 -2.79 -3.55
C ASP A 38 10.81 -4.24 -3.75
N HIS A 39 10.30 -5.20 -2.97
CA HIS A 39 10.79 -6.59 -2.97
C HIS A 39 9.78 -7.66 -3.37
N LEU A 40 8.46 -7.44 -3.22
CA LEU A 40 7.43 -8.40 -3.62
C LEU A 40 6.86 -8.01 -4.97
N LEU A 41 6.28 -6.81 -5.06
CA LEU A 41 5.62 -6.35 -6.29
C LEU A 41 6.60 -6.17 -7.45
N SER A 42 7.87 -5.86 -7.17
CA SER A 42 8.89 -5.70 -8.22
C SER A 42 9.23 -7.01 -8.94
N GLN A 43 8.87 -8.17 -8.38
CA GLN A 43 9.25 -9.49 -8.90
C GLN A 43 8.33 -10.00 -10.01
N THR A 44 7.09 -9.49 -10.09
CA THR A 44 6.10 -9.96 -11.06
C THR A 44 5.75 -8.88 -12.08
N GLU A 45 5.24 -9.28 -13.24
CA GLU A 45 4.73 -8.32 -14.23
C GLU A 45 3.55 -7.51 -13.66
N LYS A 46 2.57 -8.19 -13.04
CA LYS A 46 1.42 -7.54 -12.42
C LYS A 46 1.84 -6.58 -11.32
N GLY A 47 2.77 -6.99 -10.45
CA GLY A 47 3.27 -6.13 -9.40
C GLY A 47 3.98 -4.88 -9.94
N ARG A 48 4.76 -4.99 -11.03
CA ARG A 48 5.37 -3.82 -11.70
C ARG A 48 4.32 -2.88 -12.30
N THR A 49 3.22 -3.41 -12.84
CA THR A 49 2.07 -2.60 -13.27
C THR A 49 1.45 -1.83 -12.11
N ILE A 50 1.27 -2.49 -10.95
CA ILE A 50 0.77 -1.82 -9.72
C ILE A 50 1.72 -0.70 -9.29
N ILE A 51 3.04 -0.93 -9.30
CA ILE A 51 4.04 0.09 -8.94
C ILE A 51 3.95 1.29 -9.88
N SER A 52 3.84 1.05 -11.19
CA SER A 52 3.72 2.11 -12.20
C SER A 52 2.44 2.93 -12.01
N LEU A 53 1.31 2.26 -11.76
CA LEU A 53 0.05 2.94 -11.49
C LEU A 53 0.11 3.75 -10.19
N TYR A 54 0.67 3.18 -9.11
CA TYR A 54 0.92 3.91 -7.86
C TYR A 54 1.75 5.18 -8.09
N ALA A 55 2.84 5.10 -8.87
CA ALA A 55 3.67 6.25 -9.19
C ALA A 55 2.88 7.32 -9.97
N SER A 56 2.03 6.89 -10.91
CA SER A 56 1.16 7.78 -11.71
C SER A 56 0.07 8.46 -10.88
N CYS A 57 -0.49 7.75 -9.89
CA CYS A 57 -1.50 8.27 -8.96
C CYS A 57 -0.91 9.19 -7.88
N SER A 58 0.38 9.02 -7.55
CA SER A 58 1.03 9.66 -6.40
C SER A 58 0.84 11.18 -6.32
N PRO A 59 1.00 11.98 -7.39
CA PRO A 59 0.83 13.43 -7.30
C PRO A 59 -0.57 13.87 -6.84
N ALA A 60 -1.62 13.23 -7.35
CA ALA A 60 -3.01 13.52 -6.97
C ALA A 60 -3.29 13.11 -5.53
N LEU A 61 -2.82 11.93 -5.12
CA LEU A 61 -3.02 11.40 -3.78
C LEU A 61 -2.22 12.18 -2.73
N VAL A 62 -1.00 12.60 -3.04
CA VAL A 62 -0.21 13.50 -2.19
C VAL A 62 -0.97 14.80 -1.94
N LYS A 63 -1.53 15.42 -2.99
CA LYS A 63 -2.34 16.63 -2.85
C LYS A 63 -3.58 16.37 -1.96
N ALA A 64 -4.26 15.24 -2.14
CA ALA A 64 -5.40 14.86 -1.32
C ALA A 64 -5.02 14.66 0.16
N VAL A 65 -3.92 13.96 0.45
CA VAL A 65 -3.40 13.76 1.82
C VAL A 65 -3.07 15.10 2.50
N LEU A 66 -2.53 16.07 1.76
CA LEU A 66 -2.16 17.38 2.31
C LEU A 66 -3.39 18.26 2.57
N LEU A 67 -4.34 18.32 1.63
CA LEU A 67 -5.44 19.27 1.64
C LEU A 67 -6.72 18.75 2.31
N ASP A 68 -6.92 17.42 2.37
CA ASP A 68 -8.10 16.79 2.94
C ASP A 68 -7.72 15.98 4.19
N GLY A 69 -7.87 16.62 5.36
CA GLY A 69 -7.53 16.01 6.64
C GLY A 69 -8.38 14.78 6.97
N ARG A 70 -9.63 14.73 6.49
CA ARG A 70 -10.51 13.57 6.69
C ARG A 70 -10.05 12.39 5.85
N PHE A 71 -9.72 12.64 4.58
CA PHE A 71 -9.12 11.62 3.70
C PHE A 71 -7.82 11.07 4.32
N ARG A 72 -6.93 11.95 4.77
CA ARG A 72 -5.69 11.56 5.45
C ARG A 72 -5.92 10.66 6.67
N SER A 73 -6.82 11.06 7.58
CA SER A 73 -7.14 10.23 8.75
C SER A 73 -7.71 8.88 8.34
N THR A 74 -8.67 8.88 7.40
CA THR A 74 -9.32 7.67 6.91
C THR A 74 -8.33 6.66 6.32
N VAL A 75 -7.36 7.13 5.53
CA VAL A 75 -6.29 6.29 4.97
C VAL A 75 -5.40 5.74 6.08
N LEU A 76 -4.98 6.57 7.05
CA LEU A 76 -4.14 6.12 8.17
C LEU A 76 -4.85 5.10 9.06
N ASP A 77 -6.13 5.29 9.34
CA ASP A 77 -6.96 4.38 10.13
C ASP A 77 -7.16 3.04 9.41
N GLY A 78 -7.42 3.08 8.10
CA GLY A 78 -7.50 1.87 7.28
C GLY A 78 -6.18 1.10 7.23
N LEU A 79 -5.05 1.79 7.08
CA LEU A 79 -3.72 1.16 7.16
C LEU A 79 -3.47 0.51 8.52
N ALA A 80 -3.90 1.16 9.61
CA ALA A 80 -3.79 0.59 10.95
C ALA A 80 -4.62 -0.69 11.10
N ARG A 81 -5.85 -0.73 10.54
CA ARG A 81 -6.70 -1.94 10.52
C ARG A 81 -6.08 -3.07 9.71
N LEU A 82 -5.45 -2.75 8.58
CA LEU A 82 -4.77 -3.72 7.72
C LEU A 82 -3.39 -4.16 8.24
N LYS A 83 -2.92 -3.67 9.40
CA LYS A 83 -1.59 -4.01 9.93
C LYS A 83 -1.33 -5.52 9.98
N PRO A 84 -2.23 -6.38 10.50
CA PRO A 84 -1.99 -7.83 10.55
C PRO A 84 -1.81 -8.44 9.16
N ALA A 85 -2.70 -8.10 8.22
CA ALA A 85 -2.62 -8.54 6.83
C ALA A 85 -1.33 -8.08 6.13
N ILE A 86 -0.93 -6.80 6.30
CA ILE A 86 0.30 -6.25 5.73
C ILE A 86 1.54 -6.96 6.29
N VAL A 87 1.56 -7.28 7.58
CA VAL A 87 2.64 -8.06 8.20
C VAL A 87 2.67 -9.49 7.64
N GLY A 88 1.50 -10.12 7.45
CA GLY A 88 1.38 -11.43 6.80
C GLY A 88 1.93 -11.42 5.37
N ILE A 89 1.62 -10.40 4.57
CA ILE A 89 2.19 -10.20 3.22
C ILE A 89 3.71 -10.06 3.29
N ARG A 90 4.22 -9.23 4.21
CA ARG A 90 5.67 -9.05 4.38
C ARG A 90 6.38 -10.38 4.69
N ALA A 91 5.76 -11.26 5.48
CA ALA A 91 6.35 -12.55 5.86
C ALA A 91 6.65 -13.45 4.64
N THR A 92 5.99 -13.25 3.49
CA THR A 92 6.28 -14.00 2.26
C THR A 92 7.60 -13.61 1.60
N LEU A 93 8.20 -12.48 1.97
CA LEU A 93 9.54 -12.07 1.50
C LEU A 93 10.67 -12.89 2.12
N GLY A 94 10.39 -13.70 3.15
CA GLY A 94 11.40 -14.49 3.85
C GLY A 94 10.89 -15.86 4.29
N SER A 95 11.51 -16.36 5.36
CA SER A 95 11.20 -17.67 5.98
C SER A 95 10.12 -17.58 7.07
N GLY A 96 9.45 -16.43 7.20
CA GLY A 96 8.48 -16.17 8.27
C GLY A 96 7.19 -16.96 8.11
N ASP A 97 6.41 -17.00 9.19
CA ASP A 97 5.11 -17.67 9.25
C ASP A 97 4.14 -17.08 8.21
N ARG A 98 3.62 -17.93 7.33
CA ARG A 98 2.83 -17.55 6.13
C ARG A 98 1.34 -17.78 6.31
N ASP A 99 0.94 -18.10 7.55
CA ASP A 99 -0.36 -18.68 7.86
C ASP A 99 -1.44 -17.63 8.13
N TYR A 100 -1.16 -16.33 7.91
CA TYR A 100 -2.21 -15.32 7.99
C TYR A 100 -3.29 -15.63 6.96
N VAL A 101 -4.51 -15.80 7.43
CA VAL A 101 -5.71 -15.98 6.62
C VAL A 101 -6.45 -14.66 6.56
N PHE A 102 -6.72 -14.18 5.35
CA PHE A 102 -7.48 -12.95 5.17
C PHE A 102 -8.89 -13.09 5.71
N THR A 103 -9.37 -12.02 6.32
CA THR A 103 -10.72 -11.91 6.86
C THR A 103 -11.62 -11.10 5.92
N GLU A 104 -12.94 -11.18 6.13
CA GLU A 104 -13.88 -10.26 5.46
C GLU A 104 -13.59 -8.79 5.80
N ALA A 105 -13.13 -8.51 7.02
CA ALA A 105 -12.75 -7.16 7.44
C ALA A 105 -11.57 -6.63 6.62
N ASP A 106 -10.61 -7.49 6.26
CA ASP A 106 -9.50 -7.10 5.38
C ASP A 106 -10.01 -6.72 4.00
N ALA A 107 -10.85 -7.57 3.39
CA ALA A 107 -11.43 -7.32 2.06
C ALA A 107 -12.23 -6.03 2.00
N ASN A 108 -13.11 -5.84 2.99
CA ASN A 108 -13.92 -4.63 3.08
C ASN A 108 -13.05 -3.38 3.31
N THR A 109 -11.99 -3.49 4.11
CA THR A 109 -11.08 -2.35 4.34
C THR A 109 -10.27 -2.01 3.10
N VAL A 110 -9.75 -3.01 2.36
CA VAL A 110 -9.02 -2.77 1.10
C VAL A 110 -9.95 -2.15 0.05
N ALA A 111 -11.13 -2.72 -0.16
CA ALA A 111 -12.11 -2.20 -1.13
C ALA A 111 -12.49 -0.75 -0.81
N PHE A 112 -12.81 -0.46 0.45
CA PHE A 112 -13.11 0.89 0.90
C PHE A 112 -11.94 1.87 0.67
N LEU A 113 -10.70 1.46 0.98
CA LEU A 113 -9.52 2.30 0.73
C LEU A 113 -9.28 2.53 -0.77
N MET A 114 -9.53 1.54 -1.62
CA MET A 114 -9.45 1.69 -3.07
C MET A 114 -10.50 2.68 -3.57
N ASP A 115 -11.76 2.55 -3.16
CA ASP A 115 -12.85 3.44 -3.54
C ASP A 115 -12.56 4.91 -3.21
N ILE A 116 -12.20 5.21 -1.95
CA ILE A 116 -11.93 6.59 -1.54
C ILE A 116 -10.69 7.17 -2.24
N THR A 117 -9.72 6.32 -2.59
CA THR A 117 -8.51 6.71 -3.30
C THR A 117 -8.82 7.01 -4.76
N ILE A 118 -9.57 6.13 -5.43
CA ILE A 118 -10.04 6.26 -6.81
C ILE A 118 -10.85 7.54 -7.00
N ALA A 119 -11.71 7.87 -6.03
CA ALA A 119 -12.51 9.10 -6.06
C ALA A 119 -11.68 10.40 -6.07
N LYS A 120 -10.39 10.35 -5.66
CA LYS A 120 -9.47 11.50 -5.70
C LYS A 120 -8.65 11.58 -7.00
N LEU A 121 -8.76 10.59 -7.88
CA LEU A 121 -7.95 10.52 -9.09
C LEU A 121 -8.61 11.23 -10.30
N PRO A 122 -7.80 11.77 -11.24
CA PRO A 122 -8.28 12.14 -12.56
C PRO A 122 -8.92 10.95 -13.29
N LYS A 123 -9.94 11.21 -14.12
CA LYS A 123 -10.76 10.17 -14.79
C LYS A 123 -9.95 9.03 -15.41
N GLY A 124 -8.87 9.34 -16.15
CA GLY A 124 -8.04 8.33 -16.80
C GLY A 124 -7.34 7.39 -15.80
N LEU A 125 -6.82 7.93 -14.70
CA LEU A 125 -6.17 7.15 -13.64
C LEU A 125 -7.21 6.40 -12.79
N ALA A 126 -8.37 7.00 -12.55
CA ALA A 126 -9.49 6.35 -11.87
C ALA A 126 -9.96 5.10 -12.62
N THR A 127 -10.06 5.15 -13.96
CA THR A 127 -10.40 3.98 -14.78
C THR A 127 -9.35 2.87 -14.64
N GLN A 128 -8.06 3.20 -14.71
CA GLN A 128 -6.99 2.20 -14.56
C GLN A 128 -6.99 1.57 -13.16
N ALA A 129 -7.22 2.37 -12.12
CA ALA A 129 -7.29 1.88 -10.74
C ALA A 129 -8.51 0.98 -10.50
N LYS A 130 -9.67 1.27 -11.11
CA LYS A 130 -10.85 0.38 -11.07
C LYS A 130 -10.62 -0.94 -11.81
N ALA A 131 -9.92 -0.92 -12.94
CA ALA A 131 -9.55 -2.16 -13.63
C ALA A 131 -8.65 -3.03 -12.72
N LEU A 132 -7.66 -2.42 -12.08
CA LEU A 132 -6.82 -3.12 -11.11
C LEU A 132 -7.64 -3.70 -9.95
N GLU A 133 -8.57 -2.94 -9.37
CA GLU A 133 -9.47 -3.41 -8.31
C GLU A 133 -10.21 -4.68 -8.68
N GLN A 134 -10.77 -4.73 -9.89
CA GLN A 134 -11.47 -5.90 -10.41
C GLN A 134 -10.54 -7.11 -10.55
N GLU A 135 -9.32 -6.91 -11.05
CA GLU A 135 -8.32 -7.98 -11.18
C GLU A 135 -7.76 -8.49 -9.84
N LEU A 136 -7.96 -7.74 -8.75
CA LEU A 136 -7.55 -8.20 -7.42
C LEU A 136 -8.56 -9.17 -6.81
N HIS A 137 -9.78 -9.27 -7.34
CA HIS A 137 -10.79 -10.22 -6.84
C HIS A 137 -10.95 -10.16 -5.31
N LEU A 138 -11.09 -8.95 -4.75
CA LEU A 138 -11.07 -8.73 -3.29
C LEU A 138 -12.14 -9.54 -2.52
N TYR A 139 -13.27 -9.85 -3.15
CA TYR A 139 -14.33 -10.67 -2.56
C TYR A 139 -13.96 -12.16 -2.44
N ASP A 140 -12.97 -12.63 -3.20
CA ASP A 140 -12.44 -13.98 -3.11
C ASP A 140 -11.25 -14.08 -2.14
N MET A 141 -10.88 -12.98 -1.50
CA MET A 141 -9.75 -12.91 -0.57
C MET A 141 -10.02 -13.61 0.78
N PRO A 142 -11.20 -13.45 1.42
CA PRO A 142 -11.45 -14.03 2.73
C PRO A 142 -11.33 -15.56 2.75
N GLY A 143 -10.77 -16.09 3.83
CA GLY A 143 -10.57 -17.54 4.02
C GLY A 143 -9.35 -18.13 3.31
N LYS A 144 -8.66 -17.34 2.46
CA LYS A 144 -7.38 -17.73 1.85
C LYS A 144 -6.22 -17.29 2.72
N THR A 145 -5.17 -18.11 2.77
CA THR A 145 -3.87 -17.66 3.27
C THR A 145 -3.32 -16.56 2.36
N VAL A 146 -2.40 -15.75 2.89
CA VAL A 146 -1.66 -14.74 2.12
C VAL A 146 -1.06 -15.34 0.85
N ALA A 147 -0.38 -16.48 0.97
CA ALA A 147 0.30 -17.10 -0.16
C ALA A 147 -0.67 -17.60 -1.23
N GLU A 148 -1.79 -18.21 -0.84
CA GLU A 148 -2.81 -18.67 -1.78
C GLU A 148 -3.43 -17.51 -2.56
N TYR A 149 -3.82 -16.45 -1.85
CA TYR A 149 -4.43 -15.29 -2.47
C TYR A 149 -3.46 -14.58 -3.42
N LEU A 150 -2.23 -14.29 -2.98
CA LEU A 150 -1.24 -13.61 -3.82
C LEU A 150 -0.89 -14.41 -5.07
N ARG A 151 -0.80 -15.74 -5.00
CA ARG A 151 -0.65 -16.59 -6.20
C ARG A 151 -1.86 -16.52 -7.12
N ALA A 152 -3.08 -16.57 -6.56
CA ALA A 152 -4.31 -16.48 -7.35
C ALA A 152 -4.38 -15.18 -8.15
N VAL A 153 -3.90 -14.07 -7.58
CA VAL A 153 -3.82 -12.77 -8.26
C VAL A 153 -2.48 -12.50 -8.94
N LYS A 154 -1.61 -13.51 -9.10
CA LYS A 154 -0.32 -13.42 -9.82
C LYS A 154 0.67 -12.38 -9.25
N LEU A 155 0.68 -12.23 -7.93
CA LEU A 155 1.63 -11.39 -7.17
C LEU A 155 2.72 -12.21 -6.46
N LEU A 156 2.59 -13.54 -6.47
CA LEU A 156 3.62 -14.54 -6.16
C LEU A 156 3.59 -15.61 -7.25
#